data_AF-A0A2Z3YXP8-F1
#
_entry.id   AF-A0A2Z3YXP8-F1
#
_cell.length_a   1.000
_cell.length_b   1.000
_cell.length_c   1.000
_cell.angle_alpha   90.00
_cell.angle_beta   90.00
_cell.angle_gamma   90.00
#
_symmetry.space_group_name_H-M   'P 1'
#
loop_
_entity.id
_entity.type
_entity.pdbx_description
1 polymer ?
#
loop_
_entity_poly.entity_id
_entity_poly.type
_entity_poly.pdbx_seq_one_letter_code
_entity_poly.pdbx_strand_id
1 'polypeptide(L)'
;MSAPSYDTIRAARAARLATDPFDPHKHSLMSHTPDGLPGGFLTLPDLGEAQMLAMREGMDLLCRLHDDDLVEEWIGDILTLAQDPETVGLLMVNVIRGIAPVLAARMGTDTHEHARELYRGFAFDAWMKNFNEKEAA
;
A
#
# COMPACT_ATOMS: atom_id res chain seq x y z
N MET A 1 10.72 25.50 -6.41
CA MET A 1 11.50 24.27 -6.18
C MET A 1 10.96 23.21 -7.13
N SER A 2 11.82 22.47 -7.82
CA SER A 2 11.43 21.33 -8.66
C SER A 2 10.96 20.16 -7.79
N ALA A 3 10.04 19.34 -8.32
CA ALA A 3 9.61 18.13 -7.65
C ALA A 3 10.79 17.13 -7.48
N PRO A 4 10.83 16.32 -6.41
CA PRO A 4 11.85 15.29 -6.22
C PRO A 4 11.79 14.23 -7.34
N SER A 5 12.95 13.68 -7.72
CA SER A 5 13.01 12.51 -8.61
C SER A 5 12.73 11.20 -7.86
N TYR A 6 12.40 10.12 -8.58
CA TYR A 6 12.23 8.79 -7.97
C TYR A 6 13.46 8.30 -7.23
N ASP A 7 14.66 8.51 -7.78
CA ASP A 7 15.90 8.15 -7.09
C ASP A 7 16.05 8.91 -5.76
N THR A 8 15.58 10.15 -5.70
CA THR A 8 15.57 10.95 -4.47
C THR A 8 14.59 10.35 -3.44
N ILE A 9 13.40 9.93 -3.89
CA ILE A 9 12.40 9.26 -3.05
C ILE A 9 12.95 7.93 -2.51
N ARG A 10 13.55 7.11 -3.39
CA ARG A 10 14.17 5.83 -3.03
C ARG A 10 15.30 6.01 -2.01
N ALA A 11 16.16 7.01 -2.21
CA ALA A 11 17.22 7.34 -1.25
C ALA A 11 16.66 7.79 0.11
N ALA A 12 15.61 8.62 0.12
CA ALA A 12 14.95 9.05 1.35
C ALA A 12 14.29 7.87 2.10
N ARG A 13 13.66 6.95 1.36
CA ARG A 13 13.09 5.70 1.88
C ARG A 13 14.17 4.84 2.54
N ALA A 14 15.26 4.58 1.83
CA ALA A 14 16.38 3.79 2.34
C ALA A 14 17.00 4.42 3.60
N ALA A 15 17.21 5.74 3.62
CA ALA A 15 17.72 6.45 4.78
C ALA A 15 16.77 6.36 6.00
N ARG A 16 15.45 6.43 5.76
CA ARG A 16 14.46 6.25 6.83
C ARG A 16 14.51 4.84 7.41
N LEU A 17 14.51 3.81 6.58
CA LEU A 17 14.56 2.42 7.03
C LEU A 17 15.89 2.05 7.69
N ALA A 18 16.98 2.72 7.33
CA ALA A 18 18.27 2.56 8.02
C ALA A 18 18.27 3.15 9.44
N THR A 19 17.52 4.23 9.67
CA THR A 19 17.46 4.91 10.98
C THR A 19 16.40 4.35 11.91
N ASP A 20 15.30 3.85 11.34
CA ASP A 20 14.17 3.28 12.04
C ASP A 20 13.71 2.01 11.30
N PRO A 21 14.43 0.89 11.49
CA PRO A 21 14.13 -0.35 10.79
C PRO A 21 12.77 -0.89 11.20
N PHE A 22 11.98 -1.31 10.21
CA PHE A 22 10.74 -2.02 10.46
C PHE A 22 11.03 -3.48 10.83
N ASP A 23 10.45 -3.92 11.94
CA ASP A 23 10.52 -5.31 12.38
C ASP A 23 9.14 -5.97 12.21
N PRO A 24 8.97 -6.86 11.20
CA PRO A 24 7.71 -7.56 10.97
C PRO A 24 7.34 -8.54 12.10
N HIS A 25 8.29 -8.87 12.99
CA HIS A 25 8.14 -9.87 14.04
C HIS A 25 8.30 -9.27 15.45
N LYS A 26 8.17 -7.95 15.58
CA LYS A 26 8.42 -7.19 16.81
C LYS A 26 7.67 -7.70 18.04
N HIS A 27 6.42 -8.12 17.86
CA HIS A 27 5.58 -8.67 18.92
C HIS A 27 5.35 -10.16 18.70
N SER A 28 5.25 -10.91 19.79
CA SER A 28 4.92 -12.34 19.78
C SER A 28 3.69 -12.58 20.64
N LEU A 29 2.62 -13.05 20.02
CA LEU A 29 1.36 -13.40 20.66
C LEU A 29 1.24 -14.92 20.75
N MET A 30 0.82 -15.42 21.91
CA MET A 30 0.52 -16.85 22.04
C MET A 30 -0.73 -17.18 21.22
N SER A 31 -0.60 -18.13 20.29
CA SER A 31 -1.73 -18.63 19.52
C SER A 31 -2.41 -19.76 20.29
N HIS A 32 -3.70 -19.94 20.02
CA HIS A 32 -4.50 -21.03 20.59
C HIS A 32 -5.10 -21.87 19.46
N THR A 33 -5.11 -23.18 19.62
CA THR A 33 -5.86 -24.09 18.76
C THR A 33 -7.37 -23.87 18.96
N PRO A 34 -8.23 -24.40 18.07
CA PRO A 34 -9.70 -24.31 18.25
C PRO A 34 -10.19 -24.83 19.61
N ASP A 35 -9.46 -25.76 20.22
CA ASP A 35 -9.76 -26.35 21.53
C ASP A 35 -9.16 -25.54 22.71
N GLY A 36 -8.58 -24.38 22.43
CA GLY A 36 -8.01 -23.47 23.43
C GLY A 36 -6.60 -23.81 23.92
N LEU A 37 -5.99 -24.87 23.38
CA LEU A 37 -4.62 -25.29 23.75
C LEU A 37 -3.58 -24.36 23.12
N PRO A 38 -2.40 -24.14 23.75
CA PRO A 38 -1.32 -23.36 23.13
C PRO A 38 -0.92 -23.96 21.78
N GLY A 39 -1.07 -23.17 20.71
CA GLY A 39 -0.77 -23.54 19.33
C GLY A 39 0.59 -23.06 18.82
N GLY A 40 1.37 -22.42 19.70
CA GLY A 40 2.64 -21.78 19.35
C GLY A 40 2.57 -20.26 19.52
N PHE A 41 3.41 -19.55 18.76
CA PHE A 41 3.47 -18.09 18.76
C PHE A 41 3.22 -17.56 17.35
N LEU A 42 2.32 -16.59 17.26
CA LEU A 42 2.14 -15.74 16.09
C LEU A 42 2.98 -14.48 16.30
N THR A 43 3.86 -14.16 15.36
CA THR A 43 4.59 -12.90 15.37
C THR A 43 3.84 -11.85 14.59
N LEU A 44 3.80 -10.62 15.09
CA LEU A 44 3.17 -9.48 14.41
C LEU A 44 4.06 -8.25 14.54
N PRO A 45 4.02 -7.33 13.58
CA PRO A 45 4.69 -6.05 13.73
C PRO A 45 4.02 -5.20 14.81
N ASP A 46 4.71 -4.16 15.26
CA ASP A 46 4.04 -3.09 15.97
C ASP A 46 3.03 -2.40 15.03
N LEU A 47 1.74 -2.44 15.39
CA LEU A 47 0.68 -1.93 14.53
C LEU A 47 0.76 -0.42 14.32
N GLY A 48 1.27 0.34 15.30
CA GLY A 48 1.47 1.77 15.17
C GLY A 48 2.59 2.09 14.17
N GLU A 49 3.71 1.37 14.27
CA GLU A 49 4.82 1.50 13.33
C GLU A 49 4.44 1.04 11.92
N ALA A 50 3.74 -0.10 11.81
CA ALA A 50 3.23 -0.60 10.54
C ALA A 50 2.28 0.41 9.88
N GLN A 51 1.40 1.05 10.64
CA GLN A 51 0.52 2.09 10.11
C GLN A 51 1.31 3.30 9.60
N MET A 52 2.30 3.77 10.35
CA MET A 52 3.12 4.92 9.96
C MET A 52 4.01 4.61 8.74
N LEU A 53 4.54 3.39 8.63
CA LEU A 53 5.26 2.93 7.45
C LEU A 53 4.32 2.85 6.24
N ALA A 54 3.16 2.21 6.40
CA ALA A 54 2.16 2.07 5.37
C ALA A 54 1.64 3.42 4.84
N MET A 55 1.52 4.45 5.69
CA MET A 55 1.20 5.80 5.23
C MET A 55 2.26 6.38 4.31
N ARG A 56 3.56 6.13 4.58
CA ARG A 56 4.66 6.59 3.71
C ARG A 56 4.66 5.83 2.39
N GLU A 57 4.55 4.51 2.47
CA GLU A 57 4.48 3.62 1.31
C GLU A 57 3.27 3.93 0.42
N GLY A 58 2.14 4.34 1.00
CA GLY A 58 0.99 4.79 0.23
C GLY A 58 1.24 6.05 -0.57
N MET A 59 1.97 7.03 -0.03
CA MET A 59 2.35 8.22 -0.79
C MET A 59 3.34 7.89 -1.89
N ASP A 60 4.28 6.97 -1.64
CA ASP A 60 5.23 6.48 -2.65
C ASP A 60 4.50 5.75 -3.79
N LEU A 61 3.54 4.87 -3.46
CA LEU A 61 2.68 4.21 -4.43
C LEU A 61 1.95 5.21 -5.34
N LEU A 62 1.32 6.25 -4.77
CA LEU A 62 0.62 7.27 -5.56
C LEU A 62 1.52 7.97 -6.58
N CYS A 63 2.82 8.08 -6.31
CA CYS A 63 3.79 8.63 -7.25
C CYS A 63 4.13 7.65 -8.39
N ARG A 64 3.92 6.34 -8.22
CA ARG A 64 4.33 5.29 -9.16
C ARG A 64 3.19 4.69 -9.98
N LEU A 65 1.93 4.93 -9.60
CA LEU A 65 0.72 4.32 -10.20
C LEU A 65 0.53 4.45 -11.73
N HIS A 66 1.31 5.27 -12.42
CA HIS A 66 1.20 5.47 -13.87
C HIS A 66 2.16 4.60 -14.69
N ASP A 67 3.03 3.83 -14.03
CA ASP A 67 4.07 3.02 -14.67
C ASP A 67 4.10 1.64 -14.01
N ASP A 68 3.81 0.61 -14.81
CA ASP A 68 3.68 -0.77 -14.34
C ASP A 68 5.02 -1.28 -13.76
N ASP A 69 6.15 -0.94 -14.36
CA ASP A 69 7.48 -1.36 -13.88
C ASP A 69 7.77 -0.76 -12.50
N LEU A 70 7.38 0.50 -12.28
CA LEU A 70 7.55 1.17 -10.98
C LEU A 70 6.61 0.60 -9.91
N VAL A 71 5.42 0.16 -10.29
CA VAL A 71 4.47 -0.51 -9.40
C VAL A 71 5.01 -1.90 -9.01
N GLU A 72 5.55 -2.66 -9.96
CA GLU A 72 6.18 -3.96 -9.68
C GLU A 72 7.37 -3.82 -8.74
N GLU A 73 8.23 -2.81 -8.93
CA GLU A 73 9.33 -2.51 -8.02
C GLU A 73 8.80 -2.21 -6.60
N TRP A 74 7.75 -1.39 -6.50
CA TRP A 74 7.14 -1.05 -5.22
C TRP A 74 6.53 -2.28 -4.51
N ILE A 75 5.92 -3.20 -5.26
CA ILE A 75 5.46 -4.48 -4.71
C ILE A 75 6.65 -5.27 -4.15
N GLY A 76 7.77 -5.34 -4.87
CA GLY A 76 8.99 -6.00 -4.40
C GLY A 76 9.55 -5.37 -3.10
N ASP A 77 9.47 -4.05 -2.99
CA ASP A 77 9.83 -3.29 -1.80
C ASP A 77 8.97 -3.66 -0.59
N ILE A 78 7.65 -3.81 -0.76
CA ILE A 78 6.72 -4.26 0.28
C ILE A 78 6.98 -5.72 0.68
N LEU A 79 7.19 -6.61 -0.28
CA LEU A 79 7.50 -8.02 -0.02
C LEU A 79 8.79 -8.16 0.81
N THR A 80 9.79 -7.34 0.51
CA THR A 80 11.07 -7.32 1.24
C THR A 80 10.89 -6.83 2.69
N LEU A 81 10.05 -5.83 2.92
CA LEU A 81 9.73 -5.33 4.26
C LEU A 81 8.94 -6.33 5.09
N ALA A 82 7.97 -6.98 4.47
CA ALA A 82 7.01 -7.84 5.14
C ALA A 82 7.59 -9.18 5.59
N GLN A 83 8.51 -9.77 4.80
CA GLN A 83 9.16 -11.07 5.03
C GLN A 83 8.23 -12.30 5.05
N ASP A 84 6.94 -12.13 5.34
CA ASP A 84 5.92 -13.18 5.35
C ASP A 84 4.58 -12.71 4.73
N PRO A 85 3.74 -13.62 4.22
CA PRO A 85 2.48 -13.26 3.55
C PRO A 85 1.45 -12.55 4.44
N GLU A 86 1.44 -12.82 5.74
CA GLU A 86 0.46 -12.26 6.69
C GLU A 86 0.77 -10.77 6.91
N THR A 87 2.06 -10.46 7.08
CA THR A 87 2.56 -9.09 7.16
C THR A 87 2.38 -8.35 5.83
N VAL A 88 2.53 -9.01 4.68
CA VAL A 88 2.22 -8.39 3.37
C VAL A 88 0.78 -7.91 3.34
N GLY A 89 -0.16 -8.79 3.68
CA GLY A 89 -1.59 -8.44 3.72
C GLY A 89 -1.87 -7.29 4.67
N LEU A 90 -1.25 -7.30 5.85
CA LEU A 90 -1.38 -6.25 6.85
C LEU A 90 -0.84 -4.90 6.35
N LEU A 91 0.35 -4.87 5.75
CA LEU A 91 0.93 -3.64 5.20
C LEU A 91 0.10 -3.11 4.04
N MET A 92 -0.29 -3.96 3.09
CA MET A 92 -1.08 -3.57 1.91
C MET A 92 -2.43 -2.96 2.29
N VAL A 93 -3.15 -3.57 3.23
CA VAL A 93 -4.42 -3.02 3.74
C VAL A 93 -4.20 -1.65 4.39
N ASN A 94 -3.14 -1.49 5.18
CA ASN A 94 -2.84 -0.21 5.81
C ASN A 94 -2.38 0.85 4.80
N VAL A 95 -1.70 0.47 3.72
CA VAL A 95 -1.33 1.36 2.62
C VAL A 95 -2.59 1.92 1.96
N ILE A 96 -3.52 1.03 1.58
CA ILE A 96 -4.79 1.42 0.96
C ILE A 96 -5.59 2.33 1.89
N ARG A 97 -5.66 1.98 3.19
CA ARG A 97 -6.32 2.81 4.21
C ARG A 97 -5.64 4.17 4.36
N GLY A 98 -4.32 4.26 4.21
CA GLY A 98 -3.55 5.49 4.31
C GLY A 98 -3.79 6.44 3.13
N ILE A 99 -3.94 5.91 1.91
CA ILE A 99 -4.19 6.72 0.71
C ILE A 99 -5.67 7.05 0.50
N ALA A 100 -6.60 6.26 1.03
CA ALA A 100 -8.03 6.46 0.83
C ALA A 100 -8.50 7.88 1.21
N PRO A 101 -8.07 8.50 2.33
CA PRO A 101 -8.39 9.90 2.63
C PRO A 101 -7.76 10.91 1.66
N VAL A 102 -6.58 10.61 1.09
CA VAL A 102 -5.93 11.48 0.09
C VAL A 102 -6.71 11.46 -1.21
N LEU A 103 -7.10 10.27 -1.66
CA LEU A 103 -7.99 10.08 -2.80
C LEU A 103 -9.34 10.77 -2.54
N ALA A 104 -9.94 10.55 -1.37
CA ALA A 104 -11.19 11.19 -0.98
C ALA A 104 -11.08 12.72 -0.84
N ALA A 105 -9.95 13.26 -0.39
CA ALA A 105 -9.71 14.70 -0.30
C ALA A 105 -9.48 15.31 -1.68
N ARG A 106 -8.85 14.60 -2.63
CA ARG A 106 -8.84 14.98 -4.05
C ARG A 106 -10.26 15.00 -4.62
N MET A 107 -11.05 13.97 -4.34
CA MET A 107 -12.48 13.92 -4.71
C MET A 107 -13.36 14.95 -3.96
N GLY A 108 -12.91 15.45 -2.82
CA GLY A 108 -13.63 16.40 -1.95
C GLY A 108 -13.26 17.86 -2.20
N THR A 109 -12.06 18.13 -2.72
CA THR A 109 -11.65 19.43 -3.27
C THR A 109 -12.17 19.63 -4.70
N ASP A 110 -12.57 18.55 -5.37
CA ASP A 110 -13.50 18.58 -6.51
C ASP A 110 -14.90 18.97 -6.03
N THR A 111 -15.16 20.28 -5.91
CA THR A 111 -16.51 20.83 -5.72
C THR A 111 -17.39 20.74 -6.96
N HIS A 112 -16.91 20.06 -8.02
CA HIS A 112 -17.64 19.84 -9.26
C HIS A 112 -18.27 18.43 -9.26
N GLU A 113 -19.59 18.38 -9.26
CA GLU A 113 -20.42 17.16 -9.39
C GLU A 113 -19.91 16.23 -10.52
N HIS A 114 -19.39 16.83 -11.59
CA HIS A 114 -18.76 16.16 -12.73
C HIS A 114 -17.58 15.23 -12.40
N ALA A 115 -16.74 15.53 -11.40
CA ALA A 115 -15.62 14.66 -11.07
C ALA A 115 -16.09 13.37 -10.38
N ARG A 116 -17.13 13.46 -9.53
CA ARG A 116 -17.74 12.29 -8.90
C ARG A 116 -18.46 11.41 -9.92
N GLU A 117 -19.14 12.04 -10.88
CA GLU A 117 -19.72 11.35 -12.02
C GLU A 117 -18.65 10.67 -12.89
N LEU A 118 -17.53 11.35 -13.14
CA LEU A 118 -16.38 10.79 -13.86
C LEU A 118 -15.79 9.56 -13.17
N TYR A 119 -15.54 9.62 -11.86
CA TYR A 119 -15.03 8.46 -11.11
C TYR A 119 -16.02 7.29 -11.08
N ARG A 120 -17.33 7.56 -10.99
CA ARG A 120 -18.37 6.53 -11.13
C ARG A 120 -18.40 5.95 -12.54
N GLY A 121 -18.20 6.79 -13.56
CA GLY A 121 -18.03 6.40 -14.95
C GLY A 121 -16.84 5.47 -15.13
N PHE A 122 -15.66 5.85 -14.66
CA PHE A 122 -14.46 5.00 -14.69
C PHE A 122 -14.67 3.66 -14.00
N ALA A 123 -15.33 3.65 -12.83
CA ALA A 123 -15.63 2.40 -12.14
C ALA A 123 -16.58 1.52 -12.94
N PHE A 124 -17.64 2.11 -13.52
CA PHE A 124 -18.58 1.38 -14.38
C PHE A 124 -17.88 0.84 -15.63
N ASP A 125 -17.15 1.68 -16.34
CA ASP A 125 -16.41 1.32 -17.56
C ASP A 125 -15.39 0.23 -17.30
N ALA A 126 -14.68 0.27 -16.16
CA ALA A 126 -13.75 -0.78 -15.76
C ALA A 126 -14.46 -2.14 -15.58
N TRP A 127 -15.65 -2.18 -14.96
CA TRP A 127 -16.42 -3.42 -14.84
C TRP A 127 -16.98 -3.90 -16.18
N MET A 128 -17.28 -2.98 -17.09
CA MET A 128 -17.78 -3.31 -18.43
C MET A 128 -16.67 -3.69 -19.41
N LYS A 129 -15.42 -3.29 -19.14
CA LYS A 129 -14.26 -3.60 -19.99
C LYS A 129 -13.83 -5.05 -19.79
N ASN A 130 -13.72 -5.78 -20.90
CA ASN A 130 -13.05 -7.07 -20.91
C ASN A 130 -11.54 -6.86 -21.05
N PHE A 131 -10.80 -6.85 -19.93
CA PHE A 131 -9.35 -6.65 -19.93
C PHE A 131 -8.54 -7.77 -20.61
N ASN A 132 -9.18 -8.89 -20.99
CA ASN A 132 -8.54 -9.99 -21.72
C ASN A 132 -8.65 -9.86 -23.25
N GLU A 133 -9.46 -8.93 -23.76
CA GLU A 133 -9.49 -8.64 -25.19
C GLU A 133 -8.25 -7.84 -25.56
N LYS A 134 -7.34 -8.46 -26.33
CA LYS A 134 -6.26 -7.72 -26.99
C LYS A 134 -6.92 -6.65 -27.87
N GLU A 135 -6.67 -5.38 -27.59
CA GLU A 135 -7.09 -4.29 -28.46
C GLU A 135 -6.65 -4.64 -29.89
N ALA A 136 -7.63 -4.78 -30.79
CA ALA A 136 -7.35 -5.02 -32.19
C ALA A 136 -6.58 -3.81 -32.71
N ALA A 137 -5.31 -4.03 -33.03
CA ALA A 137 -4.39 -3.04 -33.59
C ALA A 137 -4.91 -2.43 -34.90
#